data_AF-A0A8T3Q3F7-F1
#
_entry.id   AF-A0A8T3Q3F7-F1
#
_cell.length_a   1.000
_cell.length_b   1.000
_cell.length_c   1.000
_cell.angle_alpha   90.00
_cell.angle_beta   90.00
_cell.angle_gamma   90.00
#
_symmetry.space_group_name_H-M   'P 1'
#
loop_
_entity.id
_entity.type
_entity.pdbx_description
1 polymer ?
#
loop_
_entity_poly.entity_id
_entity_poly.type
_entity_poly.pdbx_seq_one_letter_code
_entity_poly.pdbx_strand_id
1 'polypeptide(L)'
;MRKLIGLIAGVAMVFALALPVAASNHKITICHATSSESNPYVAIKVAANSGYEPHLSDNPGNSPLAGHEQDFLLENTDLETCDQVADPEVTPLAPSVSGATCEAAGMLTLPEVDGIAYTVDPAYSAGDSGEFTVTASAEEGWVIAEGAQTMFEVSVPAAIDCPENAAAIAPSVTGPTCEAPGNLTVNAATGVSYTVSPAYTAGASGTFTITAAAAEGFVLTGESSFIVNVAAKRVCLDGTQGGNPPTPPRGGTLAGVPNTAMEVPASNAVPVGLVLVAAALALAGRRLVFPVAQRR
;
A
#
# COMPACT_ATOMS: atom_id res chain seq x y z
N MET A 1 2.01 40.60 -43.19
CA MET A 1 1.41 39.58 -44.09
C MET A 1 0.09 39.15 -43.50
N ARG A 2 -1.01 39.44 -44.20
CA ARG A 2 -2.40 39.09 -43.86
C ARG A 2 -2.66 37.64 -44.24
N LYS A 3 -3.25 36.80 -43.37
CA LYS A 3 -4.10 35.66 -43.78
C LYS A 3 -5.16 35.31 -42.71
N LEU A 4 -6.43 35.31 -43.18
CA LEU A 4 -7.62 34.51 -42.85
C LEU A 4 -7.89 34.23 -41.34
N ILE A 5 -8.95 34.73 -40.69
CA ILE A 5 -10.41 34.63 -40.96
C ILE A 5 -10.83 33.27 -41.51
N GLY A 6 -11.18 32.36 -40.59
CA GLY A 6 -11.94 31.14 -40.83
C GLY A 6 -13.19 31.14 -39.95
N LEU A 7 -14.28 31.67 -40.49
CA LEU A 7 -15.63 31.65 -39.94
C LEU A 7 -16.19 30.23 -40.10
N ILE A 8 -16.26 29.44 -39.03
CA ILE A 8 -17.02 28.18 -39.02
C ILE A 8 -18.37 28.47 -38.37
N ALA A 9 -19.34 28.78 -39.21
CA ALA A 9 -20.76 28.67 -38.88
C ALA A 9 -21.13 27.18 -38.98
N GLY A 10 -21.19 26.51 -37.83
CA GLY A 10 -21.50 25.09 -37.71
C GLY A 10 -22.65 24.86 -36.74
N VAL A 11 -23.87 24.94 -37.28
CA VAL A 11 -25.08 24.20 -36.90
C VAL A 11 -25.19 23.78 -35.43
N ALA A 12 -25.92 24.57 -34.64
CA ALA A 12 -26.48 24.13 -33.37
C ALA A 12 -27.55 23.06 -33.63
N MET A 13 -27.14 21.80 -33.64
CA MET A 13 -28.03 20.65 -33.69
C MET A 13 -28.69 20.53 -32.32
N VAL A 14 -29.88 21.09 -32.18
CA VAL A 14 -30.77 20.89 -31.02
C VAL A 14 -31.27 19.45 -31.09
N PHE A 15 -30.44 18.51 -30.63
CA PHE A 15 -30.87 17.15 -30.31
C PHE A 15 -31.65 17.26 -29.01
N ALA A 16 -32.98 17.40 -29.11
CA ALA A 16 -33.87 17.15 -27.99
C ALA A 16 -33.71 15.67 -27.61
N LEU A 17 -32.78 15.40 -26.69
CA LEU A 17 -32.68 14.15 -25.97
C LEU A 17 -34.01 14.01 -25.23
N ALA A 18 -34.93 13.23 -25.81
CA ALA A 18 -35.97 12.57 -25.03
C ALA A 18 -35.21 11.69 -24.03
N LEU A 19 -34.95 12.24 -22.85
CA LEU A 19 -34.50 11.46 -21.71
C LEU A 19 -35.52 10.33 -21.58
N PRO A 20 -35.09 9.05 -21.50
CA PRO A 20 -36.00 8.04 -21.01
C PRO A 20 -36.50 8.57 -19.67
N VAL A 21 -37.80 8.83 -19.56
CA VAL A 21 -38.43 9.05 -18.26
C VAL A 21 -38.00 7.84 -17.46
N ALA A 22 -37.06 8.05 -16.54
CA ALA A 22 -36.64 7.02 -15.62
C ALA A 22 -37.95 6.52 -15.01
N ALA A 23 -38.30 5.27 -15.31
CA ALA A 23 -39.40 4.62 -14.63
C ALA A 23 -39.14 4.89 -13.15
N SER A 24 -40.05 5.64 -12.52
CA SER A 24 -39.82 6.06 -11.15
C SER A 24 -39.56 4.78 -10.37
N ASN A 25 -38.44 4.72 -9.62
CA ASN A 25 -38.20 3.64 -8.66
C ASN A 25 -39.18 3.72 -7.48
N HIS A 26 -40.32 4.38 -7.67
CA HIS A 26 -41.39 4.49 -6.73
C HIS A 26 -41.86 3.07 -6.43
N LYS A 27 -41.69 2.66 -5.18
CA LYS A 27 -42.20 1.41 -4.67
C LYS A 27 -43.60 1.65 -4.12
N ILE A 28 -44.50 0.72 -4.39
CA ILE A 28 -45.77 0.61 -3.67
C ILE A 28 -45.63 -0.55 -2.68
N THR A 29 -46.24 -0.37 -1.50
CA THR A 29 -46.25 -1.39 -0.46
C THR A 29 -47.60 -2.09 -0.46
N ILE A 30 -47.60 -3.41 -0.59
CA ILE A 30 -48.78 -4.27 -0.49
C ILE A 30 -48.73 -4.97 0.88
N CYS A 31 -49.79 -4.89 1.67
CA CYS A 31 -49.92 -5.65 2.91
C CYS A 31 -50.60 -6.99 2.59
N HIS A 32 -49.84 -8.09 2.62
CA HIS A 32 -50.40 -9.42 2.45
C HIS A 32 -50.74 -10.01 3.82
N ALA A 33 -52.01 -10.36 4.02
CA ALA A 33 -52.44 -11.00 5.27
C ALA A 33 -51.84 -12.40 5.36
N THR A 34 -51.33 -12.79 6.54
CA THR A 34 -50.88 -14.16 6.79
C THR A 34 -51.82 -14.87 7.76
N SER A 35 -51.77 -16.21 7.78
CA SER A 35 -52.52 -17.00 8.76
C SER A 35 -51.84 -17.05 10.15
N SER A 36 -50.84 -16.22 10.42
CA SER A 36 -50.11 -16.20 11.69
C SER A 36 -50.76 -15.26 12.69
N GLU A 37 -51.17 -15.77 13.85
CA GLU A 37 -51.68 -14.94 14.95
C GLU A 37 -50.62 -13.97 15.50
N SER A 38 -49.34 -14.33 15.43
CA SER A 38 -48.22 -13.49 15.89
C SER A 38 -47.68 -12.55 14.82
N ASN A 39 -48.01 -12.76 13.55
CA ASN A 39 -47.55 -11.91 12.43
C ASN A 39 -48.63 -11.80 11.35
N PRO A 40 -49.73 -11.06 11.61
CA PRO A 40 -50.93 -11.13 10.78
C PRO A 40 -50.75 -10.52 9.37
N TYR A 41 -49.68 -9.76 9.12
CA TYR A 41 -49.41 -9.13 7.83
C TYR A 41 -47.93 -9.20 7.47
N VAL A 42 -47.63 -9.27 6.17
CA VAL A 42 -46.28 -9.08 5.63
C VAL A 42 -46.29 -7.98 4.57
N ALA A 43 -45.35 -7.05 4.65
CA ALA A 43 -45.20 -5.96 3.69
C ALA A 43 -44.42 -6.45 2.46
N ILE A 44 -44.99 -6.27 1.27
CA ILE A 44 -44.36 -6.59 0.00
C ILE A 44 -44.15 -5.28 -0.78
N LYS A 45 -42.90 -4.85 -0.95
CA LYS A 45 -42.54 -3.65 -1.71
C LYS A 45 -42.30 -4.01 -3.18
N VAL A 46 -43.22 -3.65 -4.06
CA VAL A 46 -43.09 -3.85 -5.52
C VAL A 46 -42.89 -2.52 -6.23
N ALA A 47 -42.24 -2.52 -7.39
CA ALA A 47 -42.10 -1.29 -8.18
C ALA A 47 -43.47 -0.87 -8.73
N ALA A 48 -43.82 0.41 -8.70
CA ALA A 48 -45.12 0.91 -9.14
C ALA A 48 -45.46 0.52 -10.61
N ASN A 49 -44.43 0.28 -11.41
CA ASN A 49 -44.54 -0.17 -12.80
C ASN A 49 -44.65 -1.70 -12.98
N SER A 50 -44.69 -2.50 -11.91
CA SER A 50 -44.72 -3.97 -12.00
C SER A 50 -46.07 -4.56 -12.42
N GLY A 51 -46.93 -3.80 -13.08
CA GLY A 51 -48.24 -4.26 -13.54
C GLY A 51 -49.37 -4.16 -12.50
N TYR A 52 -49.27 -3.24 -11.53
CA TYR A 52 -50.33 -3.01 -10.54
C TYR A 52 -51.66 -2.55 -11.16
N GLU A 53 -51.59 -1.73 -12.23
CA GLU A 53 -52.77 -1.19 -12.94
C GLU A 53 -53.74 -2.25 -13.50
N PRO A 54 -53.30 -3.29 -14.24
CA PRO A 54 -54.18 -4.35 -14.73
C PRO A 54 -54.74 -5.28 -13.64
N HIS A 55 -54.20 -5.27 -12.42
CA HIS A 55 -54.75 -6.06 -11.31
C HIS A 55 -55.91 -5.35 -10.58
N LEU A 56 -56.08 -4.04 -10.80
CA LEU A 56 -57.16 -3.23 -10.25
C LEU A 56 -58.32 -3.03 -11.24
N SER A 57 -58.01 -2.89 -12.53
CA SER A 57 -58.99 -2.46 -13.55
C SER A 57 -60.05 -3.51 -13.89
N ASP A 58 -59.80 -4.78 -13.57
CA ASP A 58 -60.59 -5.89 -14.10
C ASP A 58 -61.62 -6.42 -13.09
N ASN A 59 -61.83 -5.72 -11.97
CA ASN A 59 -62.76 -6.15 -10.93
C ASN A 59 -63.76 -5.04 -10.56
N PRO A 60 -64.90 -4.93 -11.27
CA PRO A 60 -65.99 -4.05 -10.87
C PRO A 60 -66.55 -4.51 -9.50
N GLY A 61 -66.00 -3.96 -8.42
CA GLY A 61 -66.34 -4.32 -7.05
C GLY A 61 -65.18 -4.34 -6.04
N ASN A 62 -63.92 -4.11 -6.45
CA ASN A 62 -62.74 -4.16 -5.56
C ASN A 62 -62.61 -5.46 -4.73
N SER A 63 -63.25 -6.57 -5.14
CA SER A 63 -63.19 -7.84 -4.41
C SER A 63 -62.15 -8.77 -5.06
N PRO A 64 -60.97 -9.00 -4.45
CA PRO A 64 -59.92 -9.84 -5.02
C PRO A 64 -60.46 -11.24 -5.40
N LEU A 65 -60.16 -11.70 -6.61
CA LEU A 65 -60.60 -13.03 -7.05
C LEU A 65 -59.66 -14.11 -6.51
N ALA A 66 -60.26 -15.15 -5.90
CA ALA A 66 -59.70 -16.45 -5.54
C ALA A 66 -58.50 -16.46 -4.56
N GLY A 67 -58.79 -16.45 -3.26
CA GLY A 67 -57.81 -16.73 -2.20
C GLY A 67 -57.02 -15.52 -1.70
N HIS A 68 -57.36 -14.34 -2.21
CA HIS A 68 -56.80 -13.04 -1.83
C HIS A 68 -57.86 -12.12 -1.19
N GLU A 69 -59.00 -12.66 -0.74
CA GLU A 69 -60.08 -11.85 -0.14
C GLU A 69 -59.70 -11.11 1.16
N GLN A 70 -58.48 -11.32 1.69
CA GLN A 70 -57.91 -10.55 2.81
C GLN A 70 -56.72 -9.66 2.40
N ASP A 71 -56.37 -9.62 1.12
CA ASP A 71 -55.38 -8.67 0.63
C ASP A 71 -56.06 -7.35 0.35
N PHE A 72 -55.88 -6.42 1.29
CA PHE A 72 -56.40 -5.08 1.16
C PHE A 72 -55.39 -4.22 0.38
N LEU A 73 -55.87 -3.65 -0.74
CA LEU A 73 -55.22 -2.49 -1.32
C LEU A 73 -55.59 -1.30 -0.44
N LEU A 74 -54.66 -0.91 0.42
CA LEU A 74 -54.81 0.23 1.32
C LEU A 74 -54.81 1.53 0.51
N GLU A 75 -55.94 1.86 -0.09
CA GLU A 75 -56.27 3.25 -0.38
C GLU A 75 -57.24 3.86 0.64
N ASN A 76 -57.91 3.05 1.49
CA ASN A 76 -58.70 3.52 2.63
C ASN A 76 -59.25 2.33 3.44
N THR A 77 -58.84 2.17 4.70
CA THR A 77 -59.69 1.90 5.89
C THR A 77 -58.85 1.35 7.05
N ASP A 78 -58.73 2.16 8.11
CA ASP A 78 -58.60 1.89 9.55
C ASP A 78 -57.60 0.84 10.10
N LEU A 79 -56.80 0.18 9.27
CA LEU A 79 -55.42 -0.21 9.58
C LEU A 79 -54.54 0.90 9.02
N GLU A 80 -54.13 1.83 9.88
CA GLU A 80 -53.69 3.15 9.45
C GLU A 80 -52.42 3.18 8.59
N THR A 81 -51.66 2.08 8.44
CA THR A 81 -50.63 1.88 7.38
C THR A 81 -49.84 0.57 7.59
N CYS A 82 -49.28 0.00 6.51
CA CYS A 82 -48.17 -0.95 6.59
C CYS A 82 -46.88 -0.33 7.21
N ASP A 83 -46.86 0.99 7.43
CA ASP A 83 -45.81 1.75 8.11
C ASP A 83 -45.77 1.48 9.63
N GLN A 84 -46.71 0.70 10.18
CA GLN A 84 -46.67 0.29 11.59
C GLN A 84 -45.76 -0.92 11.84
N VAL A 85 -45.22 -1.55 10.79
CA VAL A 85 -44.08 -2.46 10.97
C VAL A 85 -42.85 -1.58 11.13
N ALA A 86 -42.44 -1.36 12.38
CA ALA A 86 -41.23 -0.61 12.68
C ALA A 86 -40.07 -1.16 11.84
N ASP A 87 -39.40 -0.27 11.09
CA ASP A 87 -38.18 -0.63 10.39
C ASP A 87 -37.20 -1.24 11.39
N PRO A 88 -36.46 -2.29 11.03
CA PRO A 88 -35.46 -2.88 11.90
C PRO A 88 -34.47 -1.83 12.39
N GLU A 89 -34.30 -1.77 13.71
CA GLU A 89 -33.33 -0.88 14.33
C GLU A 89 -31.91 -1.44 14.21
N VAL A 90 -30.96 -0.56 13.92
CA VAL A 90 -29.52 -0.87 13.80
C VAL A 90 -28.67 0.10 14.59
N THR A 91 -27.56 -0.39 15.12
CA THR A 91 -26.59 0.42 15.87
C THR A 91 -25.27 0.42 15.12
N PRO A 92 -24.81 1.57 14.59
CA PRO A 92 -23.50 1.68 13.98
C PRO A 92 -22.40 1.27 14.94
N LEU A 93 -21.40 0.56 14.42
CA LEU A 93 -20.16 0.30 15.13
C LEU A 93 -19.14 1.40 14.81
N ALA A 94 -18.27 1.68 15.78
CA ALA A 94 -17.18 2.64 15.59
C ALA A 94 -16.13 2.08 14.61
N PRO A 95 -15.55 2.93 13.75
CA PRO A 95 -14.40 2.56 12.93
C PRO A 95 -13.14 2.31 13.78
N SER A 96 -12.16 1.65 13.20
CA SER A 96 -10.87 1.37 13.85
C SER A 96 -9.68 1.89 13.04
N VAL A 97 -8.61 2.27 13.74
CA VAL A 97 -7.38 2.78 13.12
C VAL A 97 -6.18 1.97 13.60
N SER A 98 -5.35 1.49 12.67
CA SER A 98 -4.08 0.86 12.99
C SER A 98 -2.96 1.88 13.18
N GLY A 99 -1.92 1.51 13.94
CA GLY A 99 -0.71 2.32 14.03
C GLY A 99 0.03 2.44 12.70
N ALA A 100 0.83 3.50 12.56
CA ALA A 100 1.75 3.69 11.44
C ALA A 100 3.03 2.88 11.61
N THR A 101 3.73 2.67 10.50
CA THR A 101 5.04 2.01 10.43
C THR A 101 6.02 2.87 9.65
N CYS A 102 7.26 2.39 9.53
CA CYS A 102 8.29 2.99 8.67
C CYS A 102 7.92 3.02 7.19
N GLU A 103 7.07 2.09 6.76
CA GLU A 103 6.81 1.83 5.33
C GLU A 103 5.41 2.33 4.91
N ALA A 104 4.54 2.59 5.88
CA ALA A 104 3.15 2.96 5.62
C ALA A 104 2.54 3.77 6.77
N ALA A 105 1.63 4.68 6.41
CA ALA A 105 0.72 5.32 7.35
C ALA A 105 -0.18 4.29 8.06
N GLY A 106 -0.91 4.73 9.08
CA GLY A 106 -1.97 3.94 9.68
C GLY A 106 -3.09 3.63 8.68
N MET A 107 -3.95 2.68 9.03
CA MET A 107 -5.06 2.24 8.18
C MET A 107 -6.39 2.46 8.90
N LEU A 108 -7.32 3.14 8.24
CA LEU A 108 -8.71 3.26 8.67
C LEU A 108 -9.51 2.05 8.17
N THR A 109 -10.17 1.36 9.09
CA THR A 109 -11.06 0.22 8.78
C THR A 109 -12.48 0.55 9.21
N LEU A 110 -13.40 0.54 8.24
CA LEU A 110 -14.84 0.71 8.47
C LEU A 110 -15.46 -0.66 8.79
N PRO A 111 -16.34 -0.75 9.81
CA PRO A 111 -17.04 -1.98 10.11
C PRO A 111 -18.15 -2.24 9.08
N GLU A 112 -18.42 -3.51 8.82
CA GLU A 112 -19.59 -3.92 8.04
C GLU A 112 -20.75 -4.18 9.02
N VAL A 113 -21.80 -3.37 8.92
CA VAL A 113 -23.03 -3.50 9.71
C VAL A 113 -24.19 -3.50 8.73
N ASP A 114 -24.99 -4.58 8.72
CA ASP A 114 -26.16 -4.68 7.83
C ASP A 114 -27.08 -3.47 8.03
N GLY A 115 -27.52 -2.85 6.93
CA GLY A 115 -28.39 -1.69 6.97
C GLY A 115 -27.71 -0.36 7.31
N ILE A 116 -26.38 -0.31 7.40
CA ILE A 116 -25.61 0.92 7.61
C ILE A 116 -24.64 1.17 6.45
N ALA A 117 -24.74 2.35 5.85
CA ALA A 117 -23.74 2.89 4.94
C ALA A 117 -22.83 3.87 5.68
N TYR A 118 -21.51 3.70 5.53
CA TYR A 118 -20.51 4.62 6.06
C TYR A 118 -19.96 5.52 4.96
N THR A 119 -19.83 6.81 5.27
CA THR A 119 -19.17 7.82 4.44
C THR A 119 -18.02 8.44 5.22
N VAL A 120 -16.96 8.87 4.53
CA VAL A 120 -15.76 9.45 5.14
C VAL A 120 -15.44 10.78 4.48
N ASP A 121 -15.26 11.82 5.30
CA ASP A 121 -14.88 13.17 4.87
C ASP A 121 -13.60 13.64 5.62
N PRO A 122 -12.54 14.08 4.93
CA PRO A 122 -12.38 14.03 3.47
C PRO A 122 -12.39 12.59 2.94
N ALA A 123 -12.59 12.42 1.64
CA ALA A 123 -12.59 11.10 1.01
C ALA A 123 -11.28 10.35 1.32
N TYR A 124 -11.40 9.18 1.96
CA TYR A 124 -10.27 8.36 2.38
C TYR A 124 -9.78 7.41 1.28
N SER A 125 -8.48 7.40 1.04
CA SER A 125 -7.77 6.39 0.24
C SER A 125 -6.73 5.66 1.10
N ALA A 126 -6.45 4.40 0.76
CA ALA A 126 -5.42 3.62 1.45
C ALA A 126 -4.06 4.33 1.35
N GLY A 127 -3.46 4.61 2.52
CA GLY A 127 -2.21 5.36 2.65
C GLY A 127 -2.38 6.83 3.04
N ASP A 128 -3.61 7.37 3.04
CA ASP A 128 -3.87 8.71 3.55
C ASP A 128 -3.70 8.77 5.07
N SER A 129 -3.27 9.93 5.56
CA SER A 129 -3.10 10.23 6.98
C SER A 129 -3.69 11.58 7.33
N GLY A 130 -4.12 11.75 8.57
CA GLY A 130 -4.73 12.99 9.06
C GLY A 130 -6.04 12.72 9.79
N GLU A 131 -6.83 13.77 9.94
CA GLU A 131 -8.13 13.73 10.60
C GLU A 131 -9.23 13.44 9.57
N PHE A 132 -10.15 12.54 9.94
CA PHE A 132 -11.31 12.18 9.15
C PHE A 132 -12.57 12.13 10.02
N THR A 133 -13.70 12.47 9.43
CA THR A 133 -15.03 12.29 10.00
C THR A 133 -15.72 11.15 9.27
N VAL A 134 -16.01 10.06 10.00
CA VAL A 134 -16.79 8.94 9.50
C VAL A 134 -18.25 9.12 9.93
N THR A 135 -19.16 9.20 8.95
CA THR A 135 -20.61 9.33 9.17
C THR A 135 -21.34 8.06 8.77
N ALA A 136 -22.03 7.44 9.72
CA ALA A 136 -22.93 6.31 9.51
C ALA A 136 -24.34 6.80 9.17
N SER A 137 -24.97 6.18 8.17
CA SER A 137 -26.35 6.45 7.75
C SER A 137 -27.10 5.14 7.58
N ALA A 138 -28.36 5.08 8.00
CA ALA A 138 -29.20 3.93 7.71
C ALA A 138 -29.49 3.82 6.22
N GLU A 139 -29.43 2.60 5.70
CA GLU A 139 -29.91 2.27 4.36
C GLU A 139 -31.45 2.27 4.31
N GLU A 140 -32.03 2.23 3.11
CA GLU A 140 -33.48 2.24 2.92
C GLU A 140 -34.15 1.06 3.65
N GLY A 141 -35.15 1.34 4.49
CA GLY A 141 -35.87 0.34 5.28
C GLY A 141 -35.15 -0.07 6.57
N TRP A 142 -34.17 0.70 7.01
CA TRP A 142 -33.52 0.58 8.31
C TRP A 142 -33.63 1.89 9.08
N VAL A 143 -33.64 1.81 10.40
CA VAL A 143 -33.60 2.98 11.27
C VAL A 143 -32.44 2.84 12.25
N ILE A 144 -31.66 3.92 12.44
CA ILE A 144 -30.62 3.93 13.47
C ILE A 144 -31.30 4.02 14.84
N ALA A 145 -30.93 3.11 15.75
CA ALA A 145 -31.46 3.06 17.11
C ALA A 145 -31.34 4.43 17.80
N GLU A 146 -32.39 4.82 18.54
CA GLU A 146 -32.44 6.11 19.22
C GLU A 146 -31.24 6.29 20.18
N GLY A 147 -30.54 7.42 20.05
CA GLY A 147 -29.37 7.73 20.87
C GLY A 147 -28.05 7.05 20.43
N ALA A 148 -28.05 6.25 19.36
CA ALA A 148 -26.81 5.70 18.80
C ALA A 148 -25.91 6.79 18.20
N GLN A 149 -24.60 6.59 18.30
CA GLN A 149 -23.61 7.49 17.72
C GLN A 149 -23.49 7.25 16.21
N THR A 150 -23.59 8.32 15.43
CA THR A 150 -23.53 8.25 13.95
C THR A 150 -22.33 8.98 13.34
N MET A 151 -21.61 9.77 14.13
CA MET A 151 -20.42 10.49 13.69
C MET A 151 -19.21 10.10 14.55
N PHE A 152 -18.11 9.75 13.90
CA PHE A 152 -16.87 9.35 14.52
C PHE A 152 -15.72 10.19 13.96
N GLU A 153 -15.05 10.95 14.82
CA GLU A 153 -13.78 11.60 14.48
C GLU A 153 -12.63 10.62 14.68
N VAL A 154 -11.82 10.43 13.64
CA VAL A 154 -10.69 9.49 13.65
C VAL A 154 -9.43 10.15 13.10
N SER A 155 -8.31 9.89 13.76
CA SER A 155 -6.99 10.36 13.35
C SER A 155 -6.17 9.18 12.84
N VAL A 156 -5.82 9.20 11.55
CA VAL A 156 -4.95 8.19 10.92
C VAL A 156 -3.51 8.70 10.98
N PRO A 157 -2.60 8.03 11.70
CA PRO A 157 -1.23 8.50 11.86
C PRO A 157 -0.48 8.44 10.53
N ALA A 158 0.35 9.46 10.27
CA ALA A 158 1.26 9.48 9.13
C ALA A 158 2.36 8.41 9.27
N ALA A 159 2.96 8.02 8.14
CA ALA A 159 4.11 7.11 8.14
C ALA A 159 5.23 7.66 9.04
N ILE A 160 5.88 6.77 9.78
CA ILE A 160 6.97 7.12 10.69
C ILE A 160 8.24 7.30 9.87
N ASP A 161 8.93 8.42 10.04
CA ASP A 161 10.26 8.61 9.42
C ASP A 161 11.27 7.73 10.13
N CYS A 162 11.69 6.65 9.46
CA CYS A 162 12.59 5.67 10.00
C CYS A 162 13.98 5.86 9.40
N PRO A 163 15.04 5.73 10.22
CA PRO A 163 16.38 5.93 9.73
C PRO A 163 16.71 4.92 8.64
N GLU A 164 17.29 5.40 7.55
CA GLU A 164 17.72 4.55 6.45
C GLU A 164 18.92 3.69 6.89
N ASN A 165 18.96 2.44 6.44
CA ASN A 165 20.12 1.61 6.70
C ASN A 165 21.31 2.09 5.86
N ALA A 166 22.41 2.41 6.52
CA ALA A 166 23.69 2.71 5.89
C ALA A 166 24.66 1.54 6.11
N ALA A 167 25.43 1.19 5.09
CA ALA A 167 26.50 0.20 5.19
C ALA A 167 27.84 0.86 4.88
N ALA A 168 28.80 0.70 5.79
CA ALA A 168 30.15 1.20 5.53
C ALA A 168 30.81 0.38 4.42
N ILE A 169 31.57 1.06 3.57
CA ILE A 169 32.38 0.44 2.53
C ILE A 169 33.82 0.37 3.06
N ALA A 170 34.39 -0.83 3.03
CA ALA A 170 35.76 -1.04 3.48
C ALA A 170 36.73 -0.10 2.73
N PRO A 171 37.68 0.53 3.44
CA PRO A 171 38.74 1.32 2.81
C PRO A 171 39.68 0.42 2.00
N SER A 172 40.38 1.01 1.03
CA SER A 172 41.36 0.29 0.21
C SER A 172 42.76 0.88 0.35
N VAL A 173 43.78 0.05 0.20
CA VAL A 173 45.18 0.47 0.23
C VAL A 173 45.88 0.00 -1.04
N THR A 174 46.58 0.90 -1.70
CA THR A 174 47.47 0.58 -2.83
C THR A 174 48.88 0.30 -2.31
N GLY A 175 49.59 -0.61 -2.98
CA GLY A 175 50.96 -0.99 -2.60
C GLY A 175 52.00 0.11 -2.84
N PRO A 176 53.14 0.09 -2.13
CA PRO A 176 54.20 1.09 -2.28
C PRO A 176 55.04 0.85 -3.53
N THR A 177 55.58 1.93 -4.10
CA THR A 177 56.54 1.91 -5.22
C THR A 177 57.93 2.38 -4.78
N CYS A 178 58.86 2.46 -5.74
CA CYS A 178 60.20 3.04 -5.57
C CYS A 178 60.19 4.56 -5.46
N GLU A 179 59.08 5.20 -5.84
CA GLU A 179 58.90 6.64 -5.90
C GLU A 179 57.98 7.14 -4.78
N ALA A 180 57.00 6.32 -4.36
CA ALA A 180 55.99 6.69 -3.37
C ALA A 180 55.66 5.55 -2.38
N PRO A 181 55.23 5.86 -1.15
CA PRO A 181 54.62 4.89 -0.24
C PRO A 181 53.27 4.40 -0.77
N GLY A 182 52.67 3.42 -0.10
CA GLY A 182 51.29 3.03 -0.38
C GLY A 182 50.33 4.18 -0.14
N ASN A 183 49.12 4.09 -0.69
CA ASN A 183 48.09 5.12 -0.50
C ASN A 183 46.80 4.50 0.04
N LEU A 184 46.27 5.11 1.11
CA LEU A 184 44.95 4.81 1.67
C LEU A 184 43.86 5.59 0.92
N THR A 185 42.78 4.90 0.57
CA THR A 185 41.55 5.47 0.01
C THR A 185 40.36 5.07 0.88
N VAL A 186 39.69 6.07 1.46
CA VAL A 186 38.42 5.89 2.16
C VAL A 186 37.30 6.05 1.15
N ASN A 187 36.54 4.98 0.93
CA ASN A 187 35.45 4.96 -0.03
C ASN A 187 34.20 5.61 0.58
N ALA A 188 33.65 6.64 -0.08
CA ALA A 188 32.42 7.27 0.39
C ALA A 188 31.25 6.29 0.32
N ALA A 189 30.40 6.29 1.35
CA ALA A 189 29.17 5.51 1.41
C ALA A 189 28.02 6.42 1.83
N THR A 190 26.84 6.26 1.22
CA THR A 190 25.65 7.05 1.54
C THR A 190 25.29 6.85 3.01
N GLY A 191 25.05 7.96 3.73
CA GLY A 191 24.66 7.91 5.14
C GLY A 191 25.79 7.53 6.10
N VAL A 192 27.04 7.50 5.65
CA VAL A 192 28.20 7.16 6.48
C VAL A 192 29.22 8.29 6.50
N SER A 193 29.65 8.67 7.70
CA SER A 193 30.80 9.53 7.93
C SER A 193 31.98 8.69 8.40
N TYR A 194 33.20 9.03 7.96
CA TYR A 194 34.42 8.31 8.33
C TYR A 194 35.39 9.23 9.07
N THR A 195 36.03 8.67 10.09
CA THR A 195 37.15 9.29 10.80
C THR A 195 38.36 8.37 10.70
N VAL A 196 39.56 8.94 10.59
CA VAL A 196 40.81 8.18 10.45
C VAL A 196 41.75 8.55 11.59
N SER A 197 42.25 7.54 12.31
CA SER A 197 43.17 7.70 13.44
C SER A 197 44.41 6.79 13.30
N PRO A 198 45.64 7.32 13.40
CA PRO A 198 45.97 8.75 13.45
C PRO A 198 45.53 9.47 12.16
N ALA A 199 45.48 10.81 12.19
CA ALA A 199 45.10 11.58 11.01
C ALA A 199 45.99 11.21 9.81
N TYR A 200 45.38 10.79 8.71
CA TYR A 200 46.10 10.38 7.51
C TYR A 200 46.50 11.59 6.68
N THR A 201 47.78 11.66 6.31
CA THR A 201 48.30 12.58 5.31
C THR A 201 48.85 11.77 4.14
N ALA A 202 48.66 12.25 2.90
CA ALA A 202 49.18 11.57 1.72
C ALA A 202 50.70 11.41 1.85
N GLY A 203 51.19 10.17 1.74
CA GLY A 203 52.59 9.83 1.95
C GLY A 203 52.92 9.25 3.33
N ALA A 204 51.98 9.24 4.28
CA ALA A 204 52.16 8.59 5.56
C ALA A 204 52.11 7.07 5.43
N SER A 205 52.95 6.37 6.19
CA SER A 205 52.95 4.91 6.31
C SER A 205 52.73 4.49 7.76
N GLY A 206 52.07 3.36 7.97
CA GLY A 206 51.76 2.83 9.28
C GLY A 206 50.37 2.20 9.34
N THR A 207 49.94 1.89 10.55
CA THR A 207 48.60 1.36 10.81
C THR A 207 47.63 2.50 11.07
N PHE A 208 46.49 2.46 10.39
CA PHE A 208 45.40 3.43 10.54
C PHE A 208 44.11 2.69 10.89
N THR A 209 43.35 3.27 11.81
CA THR A 209 41.99 2.84 12.15
C THR A 209 41.01 3.80 11.51
N ILE A 210 40.11 3.27 10.68
CA ILE A 210 39.03 4.00 10.05
C ILE A 210 37.74 3.63 10.79
N THR A 211 37.10 4.61 11.44
CA THR A 211 35.83 4.41 12.14
C THR A 211 34.72 5.05 11.33
N ALA A 212 33.71 4.24 10.98
CA ALA A 212 32.49 4.65 10.33
C ALA A 212 31.41 4.99 11.37
N ALA A 213 30.65 6.06 11.14
CA ALA A 213 29.50 6.45 11.93
C ALA A 213 28.32 6.81 11.01
N ALA A 214 27.10 6.47 11.43
CA ALA A 214 25.90 6.85 10.70
C ALA A 214 25.75 8.38 10.67
N ALA A 215 25.38 8.92 9.52
CA ALA A 215 24.91 10.30 9.41
C ALA A 215 23.51 10.45 10.03
N GLU A 216 23.07 11.69 10.25
CA GLU A 216 21.71 11.98 10.69
C GLU A 216 20.68 11.40 9.72
N GLY A 217 19.64 10.74 10.25
CA GLY A 217 18.65 10.02 9.44
C GLY A 217 19.09 8.63 8.99
N PHE A 218 20.26 8.14 9.42
CA PHE A 218 20.74 6.79 9.08
C PHE A 218 21.02 5.94 10.33
N VAL A 219 20.93 4.62 10.17
CA VAL A 219 21.43 3.63 11.12
C VAL A 219 22.51 2.80 10.44
N LEU A 220 23.68 2.74 11.07
CA LEU A 220 24.80 1.97 10.53
C LEU A 220 24.56 0.48 10.74
N THR A 221 24.71 -0.29 9.67
CA THR A 221 24.62 -1.75 9.66
C THR A 221 25.95 -2.34 9.21
N GLY A 222 26.29 -3.53 9.72
CA GLY A 222 27.53 -4.22 9.37
C GLY A 222 28.77 -3.69 10.12
N GLU A 223 29.93 -3.85 9.50
CA GLU A 223 31.22 -3.50 10.10
C GLU A 223 31.42 -1.98 10.11
N SER A 224 31.83 -1.43 11.25
CA SER A 224 31.97 0.01 11.48
C SER A 224 33.41 0.47 11.78
N SER A 225 34.37 -0.46 11.77
CA SER A 225 35.76 -0.17 12.10
C SER A 225 36.68 -1.02 11.23
N PHE A 226 37.61 -0.37 10.55
CA PHE A 226 38.56 -1.02 9.66
C PHE A 226 39.99 -0.67 10.08
N ILE A 227 40.83 -1.69 10.25
CA ILE A 227 42.26 -1.50 10.50
C ILE A 227 42.99 -1.79 9.20
N VAL A 228 43.75 -0.80 8.71
CA VAL A 228 44.54 -0.92 7.48
C VAL A 228 46.00 -0.57 7.74
N ASN A 229 46.90 -1.20 6.99
CA ASN A 229 48.32 -0.91 7.03
C ASN A 229 48.76 -0.32 5.70
N VAL A 230 49.25 0.92 5.73
CA VAL A 230 49.85 1.59 4.57
C VAL A 230 51.35 1.38 4.64
N ALA A 231 51.89 0.63 3.68
CA ALA A 231 53.31 0.32 3.65
C ALA A 231 54.15 1.54 3.23
N ALA A 232 55.35 1.65 3.83
CA ALA A 232 56.32 2.67 3.47
C ALA A 232 56.85 2.50 2.03
N LYS A 233 57.37 3.60 1.47
CA LYS A 233 58.04 3.63 0.17
C LYS A 233 59.11 2.54 0.10
N ARG A 234 59.18 1.81 -1.02
CA ARG A 234 60.18 0.75 -1.20
C ARG A 234 61.55 1.37 -1.40
N VAL A 235 62.57 0.77 -0.78
CA VAL A 235 63.96 1.06 -1.12
C VAL A 235 64.26 0.29 -2.41
N CYS A 236 64.38 1.03 -3.49
CA CYS A 236 64.82 0.46 -4.76
C CYS A 236 66.29 0.79 -4.92
N LEU A 237 67.10 -0.23 -5.17
CA LEU A 237 68.49 -0.03 -5.53
C LEU A 237 68.48 0.78 -6.82
N ASP A 238 69.13 1.94 -6.81
CA ASP A 238 69.42 2.70 -8.02
C ASP A 238 69.98 1.72 -9.05
N GLY A 239 69.54 1.84 -10.30
CA GLY A 239 69.99 1.02 -11.43
C GLY A 239 71.49 1.12 -11.75
N THR A 240 72.34 1.46 -10.79
CA THR A 240 73.80 1.41 -10.87
C THR A 240 74.37 0.04 -10.52
N GLN A 241 73.58 -0.93 -10.08
CA GLN A 241 73.96 -2.36 -10.13
C GLN A 241 73.70 -2.96 -11.52
N GLY A 242 74.14 -2.27 -12.57
CA GLY A 242 74.40 -2.84 -13.91
C GLY A 242 75.71 -3.63 -13.94
N GLY A 243 76.10 -4.25 -12.83
CA GLY A 243 77.16 -5.23 -12.81
C GLY A 243 76.59 -6.53 -13.34
N ASN A 244 77.04 -6.97 -14.52
CA ASN A 244 76.77 -8.30 -15.05
C ASN A 244 76.79 -9.35 -13.93
N PRO A 245 75.80 -10.25 -13.84
CA PRO A 245 75.85 -11.34 -12.88
C PRO A 245 77.13 -12.15 -13.16
N PRO A 246 78.00 -12.41 -12.17
CA PRO A 246 79.02 -13.43 -12.35
C PRO A 246 78.29 -14.74 -12.61
N THR A 247 78.63 -15.37 -13.73
CA THR A 247 78.24 -16.73 -14.10
C THR A 247 78.26 -17.63 -12.85
N PRO A 248 77.14 -18.32 -12.53
CA PRO A 248 77.09 -19.16 -11.34
C PRO A 248 78.06 -20.35 -11.51
N PRO A 249 78.86 -20.71 -10.49
CA PRO A 249 79.49 -22.01 -10.47
C PRO A 249 78.40 -23.08 -10.39
N ARG A 250 78.39 -23.92 -11.41
CA ARG A 250 77.58 -25.12 -11.52
C ARG A 250 77.94 -26.07 -10.37
N GLY A 251 77.00 -26.31 -9.46
CA GLY A 251 77.03 -27.46 -8.56
C GLY A 251 76.72 -27.13 -7.10
N GLY A 252 75.57 -27.61 -6.62
CA GLY A 252 75.22 -27.55 -5.21
C GLY A 252 73.74 -27.72 -4.97
N THR A 253 73.27 -28.96 -5.03
CA THR A 253 71.94 -29.38 -4.59
C THR A 253 71.79 -29.05 -3.10
N LEU A 254 70.98 -28.05 -2.75
CA LEU A 254 70.55 -27.81 -1.37
C LEU A 254 69.04 -27.77 -1.27
N ALA A 255 68.57 -28.49 -0.24
CA ALA A 255 67.21 -28.88 0.03
C ALA A 255 66.27 -27.68 0.24
N GLY A 256 65.03 -27.87 -0.21
CA GLY A 256 63.96 -26.89 -0.14
C GLY A 256 63.62 -26.48 1.28
N VAL A 257 63.54 -25.16 1.49
CA VAL A 257 62.76 -24.55 2.55
C VAL A 257 61.43 -24.11 1.91
N PRO A 258 60.27 -24.58 2.39
CA PRO A 258 58.99 -24.14 1.83
C PRO A 258 58.73 -22.69 2.25
N ASN A 259 58.48 -21.83 1.26
CA ASN A 259 57.95 -20.50 1.48
C ASN A 259 56.52 -20.62 2.01
N THR A 260 56.32 -20.28 3.28
CA THR A 260 54.99 -20.07 3.85
C THR A 260 54.47 -18.75 3.29
N ALA A 261 53.74 -18.82 2.18
CA ALA A 261 52.85 -17.74 1.77
C ALA A 261 51.85 -17.52 2.90
N MET A 262 51.83 -16.30 3.45
CA MET A 262 50.77 -15.86 4.35
C MET A 262 49.51 -15.72 3.50
N GLU A 263 48.74 -16.81 3.41
CA GLU A 263 47.37 -16.77 2.89
C GLU A 263 46.56 -15.82 3.75
N VAL A 264 46.05 -14.77 3.13
CA VAL A 264 44.96 -13.96 3.67
C VAL A 264 43.78 -14.92 3.88
N PRO A 265 43.21 -15.04 5.09
CA PRO A 265 42.07 -15.92 5.28
C PRO A 265 40.94 -15.45 4.38
N ALA A 266 40.53 -16.34 3.46
CA ALA A 266 39.32 -16.18 2.68
C ALA A 266 38.19 -15.88 3.66
N SER A 267 37.61 -14.69 3.50
CA SER A 267 36.43 -14.27 4.25
C SER A 267 35.36 -15.35 4.10
N ASN A 268 34.92 -15.90 5.24
CA ASN A 268 33.86 -16.89 5.29
C ASN A 268 32.59 -16.24 4.74
N ALA A 269 32.30 -16.49 3.47
CA ALA A 269 30.98 -16.29 2.90
C ALA A 269 30.02 -17.20 3.67
N VAL A 270 29.31 -16.60 4.64
CA VAL A 270 28.14 -17.21 5.25
C VAL A 270 27.15 -17.41 4.11
N PRO A 271 26.70 -18.65 3.81
CA PRO A 271 25.63 -18.83 2.86
C PRO A 271 24.39 -18.19 3.48
N VAL A 272 23.97 -17.06 2.93
CA VAL A 272 22.64 -16.51 3.18
C VAL A 272 21.68 -17.58 2.70
N GLY A 273 21.12 -18.32 3.67
CA GLY A 273 20.03 -19.25 3.44
C GLY A 273 18.90 -18.50 2.77
N LEU A 274 18.64 -18.87 1.52
CA LEU A 274 17.45 -18.50 0.78
C LEU A 274 16.23 -19.03 1.56
N VAL A 275 15.70 -18.21 2.48
CA VAL A 275 14.38 -18.45 3.08
C VAL A 275 13.36 -18.09 2.01
N LEU A 276 12.97 -19.09 1.23
CA LEU A 276 11.77 -19.08 0.40
C LEU A 276 10.56 -18.94 1.35
N VAL A 277 10.15 -17.71 1.62
CA VAL A 277 8.81 -17.44 2.12
C VAL A 277 7.86 -17.69 0.97
N ALA A 278 7.22 -18.85 0.99
CA ALA A 278 6.10 -19.16 0.12
C ALA A 278 4.95 -18.21 0.45
N ALA A 279 4.82 -17.14 -0.33
CA ALA A 279 3.60 -16.35 -0.38
C ALA A 279 2.50 -17.24 -0.99
N ALA A 280 1.67 -17.84 -0.13
CA ALA A 280 0.45 -18.50 -0.53
C ALA A 280 -0.52 -17.44 -1.05
N LEU A 281 -0.53 -17.26 -2.38
CA LEU A 281 -1.57 -16.56 -3.12
C LEU A 281 -2.88 -17.35 -2.95
N ALA A 282 -3.72 -16.95 -2.00
CA ALA A 282 -5.12 -17.34 -1.97
C ALA A 282 -5.90 -16.47 -2.97
N LEU A 283 -5.84 -16.85 -4.26
CA LEU A 283 -6.82 -16.41 -5.25
C LEU A 283 -8.11 -17.22 -5.06
N ALA A 284 -9.08 -16.64 -4.36
CA ALA A 284 -10.50 -17.02 -4.43
C ALA A 284 -11.31 -15.83 -3.91
N GLY A 285 -12.23 -15.19 -4.64
CA GLY A 285 -12.63 -15.32 -6.01
C GLY A 285 -13.36 -14.04 -6.41
N ARG A 286 -12.95 -13.40 -7.50
CA ARG A 286 -13.68 -12.30 -8.11
C ARG A 286 -14.63 -12.90 -9.15
N ARG A 287 -15.92 -12.95 -8.82
CA ARG A 287 -16.98 -13.23 -9.80
C ARG A 287 -16.91 -12.17 -10.90
N LEU A 288 -16.57 -12.62 -12.10
CA LEU A 288 -16.73 -11.85 -13.33
C LEU A 288 -18.23 -11.59 -13.55
N VAL A 289 -18.66 -10.37 -13.29
CA VAL A 289 -19.92 -9.85 -13.81
C VAL A 289 -19.67 -9.47 -15.27
N PHE A 290 -20.33 -10.20 -16.17
CA PHE A 290 -20.35 -9.91 -17.60
C PHE A 290 -21.01 -8.55 -17.85
N PRO A 291 -20.44 -7.66 -18.69
CA PRO A 291 -21.21 -6.58 -19.28
C PRO A 291 -22.12 -7.19 -20.34
N VAL A 292 -23.43 -7.20 -20.06
CA VAL A 292 -24.46 -7.40 -21.08
C VAL A 292 -24.32 -6.25 -22.08
N ALA A 293 -23.90 -6.59 -23.30
CA ALA A 293 -23.98 -5.73 -24.45
C ALA A 293 -25.46 -5.43 -24.75
N GLN A 294 -25.94 -4.24 -24.42
CA GLN A 294 -27.12 -3.69 -25.08
C GLN A 294 -26.68 -3.00 -26.38
N ARG A 295 -27.01 -3.69 -27.46
CA ARG A 295 -27.02 -3.19 -28.83
C ARG A 295 -27.92 -1.95 -28.94
N ARG A 296 -27.45 -0.98 -29.71
CA ARG A 296 -28.31 -0.30 -30.69
C ARG A 296 -28.03 -0.94 -32.05
#